data_AF-X1MFG3-F1
#
_entry.id   AF-X1MFG3-F1
#
_cell.length_a   1.000
_cell.length_b   1.000
_cell.length_c   1.000
_cell.angle_alpha   90.00
_cell.angle_beta   90.00
_cell.angle_gamma   90.00
#
_symmetry.space_group_name_H-M   'P 1'
#
loop_
_entity.id
_entity.type
_entity.pdbx_description
1 polymer ?
#
loop_
_entity_poly.entity_id
_entity_poly.type
_entity_poly.pdbx_seq_one_letter_code
_entity_poly.pdbx_strand_id
1 'polypeptide(L)'
;GADTRYYASEMKGSLFTSPADTGTANFIAFYVRSGWFGTTCYKGVLVLHSTMTIVANGVGNPVCATDSAWHWQTSTFATPPIVTPSTGYDLSMIGNQGQTNESIAYDDGDANQGYYDDTNSYANPIDPTDDVRNIKKLSIYCDYNVAAPPGGSGGEGAVAEIGVKSLILDLLLEGVID
;
A
#
# COMPACT_ATOMS: atom_id res chain seq x y z
N GLY A 1 4.61 -12.87 -12.03
CA GLY A 1 3.43 -12.65 -11.18
C GLY A 1 2.20 -13.28 -11.81
N ALA A 2 1.45 -14.06 -11.04
CA ALA A 2 0.14 -14.55 -11.47
C ALA A 2 -0.88 -13.39 -11.45
N ASP A 3 -1.89 -13.45 -12.33
CA ASP A 3 -2.99 -12.48 -12.43
C ASP A 3 -4.20 -13.04 -11.68
N THR A 4 -4.77 -12.26 -10.76
CA THR A 4 -6.03 -12.59 -10.11
C THR A 4 -6.98 -11.44 -10.37
N ARG A 5 -8.15 -11.83 -10.89
CA ARG A 5 -9.28 -10.94 -11.08
C ARG A 5 -9.99 -10.83 -9.75
N TYR A 6 -10.12 -9.62 -9.27
CA TYR A 6 -10.84 -9.36 -8.04
C TYR A 6 -12.13 -8.61 -8.29
N TYR A 7 -13.06 -8.69 -7.34
CA TYR A 7 -14.29 -7.93 -7.44
C TYR A 7 -14.01 -6.46 -7.12
N ALA A 8 -14.85 -5.65 -7.76
CA ALA A 8 -14.93 -4.22 -7.60
C ALA A 8 -15.16 -3.80 -6.15
N SER A 9 -14.56 -2.68 -5.75
CA SER A 9 -14.78 -2.04 -4.44
C SER A 9 -14.23 -2.79 -3.22
N GLU A 10 -13.59 -3.94 -3.42
CA GLU A 10 -12.88 -4.62 -2.35
C GLU A 10 -11.60 -3.84 -1.98
N MET A 11 -11.40 -3.57 -0.69
CA MET A 11 -10.10 -3.14 -0.21
C MET A 11 -9.19 -4.36 -0.15
N LYS A 12 -7.95 -4.22 -0.62
CA LYS A 12 -6.97 -5.33 -0.65
C LYS A 12 -5.64 -4.83 -0.15
N GLY A 13 -4.96 -5.65 0.63
CA GLY A 13 -3.64 -5.27 1.10
C GLY A 13 -2.77 -6.44 1.49
N SER A 14 -1.58 -6.10 1.93
CA SER A 14 -0.63 -7.04 2.48
C SER A 14 -0.04 -6.52 3.79
N LEU A 15 0.18 -7.45 4.71
CA LEU A 15 0.77 -7.17 6.01
C LEU A 15 2.21 -6.67 5.86
N PHE A 16 2.50 -5.58 6.56
CA PHE A 16 3.78 -4.93 6.66
C PHE A 16 4.06 -4.58 8.11
N THR A 17 5.30 -4.80 8.57
CA THR A 17 5.72 -4.32 9.90
C THR A 17 6.57 -3.07 9.72
N SER A 18 6.18 -1.98 10.36
CA SER A 18 6.95 -0.74 10.33
C SER A 18 8.36 -0.90 10.94
N PRO A 19 9.33 -0.07 10.53
CA PRO A 19 10.64 -0.01 11.16
C PRO A 19 10.57 0.28 12.67
N ALA A 20 11.70 0.13 13.37
CA ALA A 20 11.80 0.35 14.82
C ALA A 20 11.72 1.83 15.26
N ASP A 21 11.55 2.75 14.31
CA ASP A 21 11.46 4.19 14.56
C ASP A 21 10.07 4.73 14.23
N THR A 22 9.67 5.83 14.87
CA THR A 22 8.43 6.57 14.58
C THR A 22 8.64 7.51 13.40
N GLY A 23 7.57 7.82 12.68
CA GLY A 23 7.67 8.60 11.45
C GLY A 23 6.34 8.73 10.75
N THR A 24 6.38 9.10 9.47
CA THR A 24 5.18 9.34 8.68
C THR A 24 5.23 8.64 7.33
N ALA A 25 4.11 8.06 6.89
CA ALA A 25 3.99 7.52 5.54
C ALA A 25 3.71 8.65 4.54
N ASN A 26 4.48 8.72 3.46
CA ASN A 26 4.31 9.77 2.44
C ASN A 26 3.32 9.34 1.34
N PHE A 27 3.42 8.09 0.93
CA PHE A 27 2.56 7.51 -0.09
C PHE A 27 2.53 5.98 0.03
N ILE A 28 1.51 5.39 -0.58
CA ILE A 28 1.47 3.97 -0.92
C ILE A 28 1.55 3.84 -2.43
N ALA A 29 2.43 2.97 -2.91
CA ALA A 29 2.58 2.67 -4.33
C ALA A 29 2.28 1.19 -4.60
N PHE A 30 1.60 0.92 -5.70
CA PHE A 30 1.16 -0.43 -6.08
C PHE A 30 1.39 -0.66 -7.58
N TYR A 31 1.77 -1.90 -7.93
CA TYR A 31 2.02 -2.30 -9.31
C TYR A 31 0.74 -2.87 -9.92
N VAL A 32 0.12 -2.07 -10.78
CA VAL A 32 -1.22 -2.31 -11.32
C VAL A 32 -1.26 -2.07 -12.82
N ARG A 33 -2.36 -2.46 -13.45
CA ARG A 33 -2.74 -2.04 -14.79
C ARG A 33 -4.22 -1.68 -14.81
N SER A 34 -4.67 -1.01 -15.87
CA SER A 34 -6.10 -0.84 -16.10
C SER A 34 -6.75 -2.20 -16.41
N GLY A 35 -8.00 -2.37 -15.97
CA GLY A 35 -8.82 -3.46 -16.45
C GLY A 35 -9.07 -3.38 -17.97
N TRP A 36 -9.68 -4.42 -18.52
CA TRP A 36 -9.96 -4.54 -19.97
C TRP A 36 -10.83 -3.39 -20.52
N PHE A 37 -11.65 -2.76 -19.66
CA PHE A 37 -12.68 -1.80 -20.07
C PHE A 37 -12.37 -0.34 -19.72
N GLY A 38 -11.09 0.01 -19.61
CA GLY A 38 -10.64 1.40 -19.53
C GLY A 38 -10.11 1.80 -18.15
N THR A 39 -10.07 3.11 -17.91
CA THR A 39 -9.41 3.71 -16.75
C THR A 39 -9.92 3.15 -15.43
N THR A 40 -8.99 2.70 -14.59
CA THR A 40 -9.27 2.26 -13.21
C THR A 40 -8.54 3.19 -12.26
N CYS A 41 -9.26 3.79 -11.31
CA CYS A 41 -8.68 4.67 -10.31
C CYS A 41 -8.62 3.97 -8.95
N TYR A 42 -7.53 4.18 -8.25
CA TYR A 42 -7.18 3.54 -7.00
C TYR A 42 -6.87 4.60 -5.93
N LYS A 43 -7.05 4.25 -4.66
CA LYS A 43 -6.52 4.98 -3.50
C LYS A 43 -5.68 4.00 -2.70
N GLY A 44 -4.53 4.45 -2.20
CA GLY A 44 -3.79 3.73 -1.16
C GLY A 44 -4.48 3.93 0.19
N VAL A 45 -4.54 2.89 1.01
CA VAL A 45 -5.13 2.92 2.35
C VAL A 45 -4.17 2.26 3.33
N LEU A 46 -3.86 2.95 4.43
CA LEU A 46 -3.03 2.44 5.52
C LEU A 46 -3.92 2.00 6.67
N VAL A 47 -3.95 0.70 6.95
CA VAL A 47 -4.80 0.09 7.99
C VAL A 47 -3.91 -0.44 9.11
N LEU A 48 -4.29 -0.21 10.36
CA LEU A 48 -3.64 -0.81 11.52
C LEU A 48 -4.03 -2.28 11.64
N HIS A 49 -3.04 -3.18 11.54
CA HIS A 49 -3.28 -4.62 11.45
C HIS A 49 -3.90 -5.22 12.72
N SER A 50 -3.71 -4.62 13.90
CA SER A 50 -4.24 -5.18 15.14
C SER A 50 -5.73 -4.91 15.36
N THR A 51 -6.26 -3.83 14.78
CA THR A 51 -7.63 -3.38 15.04
C THR A 51 -8.47 -3.20 13.77
N MET A 52 -7.89 -3.44 12.59
CA MET A 52 -8.50 -3.15 11.30
C MET A 52 -9.01 -1.70 11.20
N THR A 53 -8.29 -0.75 11.80
CA THR A 53 -8.68 0.67 11.76
C THR A 53 -7.84 1.38 10.72
N ILE A 54 -8.47 2.13 9.82
CA ILE A 54 -7.76 3.05 8.93
C ILE A 54 -7.06 4.10 9.81
N VAL A 55 -5.75 4.24 9.64
CA VAL A 55 -4.96 5.23 10.38
C VAL A 55 -5.49 6.64 10.07
N ALA A 56 -5.46 7.57 11.02
CA ALA A 56 -5.86 8.95 10.76
C ALA A 56 -5.05 9.55 9.59
N ASN A 57 -5.73 10.12 8.59
CA ASN A 57 -5.16 10.54 7.29
C ASN A 57 -4.58 9.42 6.43
N GLY A 58 -4.88 8.16 6.75
CA GLY A 58 -4.40 6.96 6.07
C GLY A 58 -5.11 6.64 4.76
N VAL A 59 -5.84 7.57 4.15
CA VAL A 59 -6.41 7.40 2.80
C VAL A 59 -5.70 8.35 1.85
N GLY A 60 -5.05 7.79 0.84
CA GLY A 60 -4.30 8.53 -0.17
C GLY A 60 -5.19 9.18 -1.23
N ASN A 61 -4.60 10.13 -1.95
CA ASN A 61 -5.19 10.77 -3.11
C ASN A 61 -5.43 9.76 -4.24
N PRO A 62 -6.50 9.93 -5.02
CA PRO A 62 -6.80 9.03 -6.12
C PRO A 62 -5.75 9.11 -7.24
N VAL A 63 -5.39 7.96 -7.79
CA VAL A 63 -4.54 7.81 -8.98
C VAL A 63 -5.16 6.84 -9.95
N CYS A 64 -4.93 7.00 -11.26
CA CYS A 64 -5.61 6.19 -12.27
C CYS A 64 -4.63 5.51 -13.21
N ALA A 65 -4.80 4.19 -13.38
CA ALA A 65 -4.19 3.45 -14.47
C ALA A 65 -5.08 3.56 -15.71
N THR A 66 -4.53 4.09 -16.80
CA THR A 66 -5.27 4.41 -18.04
C THR A 66 -5.01 3.43 -19.17
N ASP A 67 -4.05 2.53 -19.01
CA ASP A 67 -3.65 1.55 -20.01
C ASP A 67 -3.49 0.16 -19.41
N SER A 68 -3.43 -0.83 -20.30
CA SER A 68 -3.31 -2.24 -19.94
C SER A 68 -1.88 -2.69 -19.61
N ALA A 69 -0.89 -1.80 -19.69
CA ALA A 69 0.49 -2.14 -19.34
C ALA A 69 0.65 -2.09 -17.81
N TRP A 70 1.48 -2.98 -17.28
CA TRP A 70 1.78 -2.97 -15.85
C TRP A 70 2.71 -1.82 -15.50
N HIS A 71 2.35 -1.03 -14.49
CA HIS A 71 3.15 0.09 -14.03
C HIS A 71 2.88 0.41 -12.56
N TRP A 72 3.82 1.10 -11.94
CA TRP A 72 3.65 1.61 -10.58
C TRP A 72 2.74 2.83 -10.57
N GLN A 73 1.75 2.82 -9.69
CA GLN A 73 0.89 3.96 -9.38
C GLN A 73 1.14 4.39 -7.94
N THR A 74 1.22 5.70 -7.70
CA THR A 74 1.62 6.27 -6.40
C THR A 74 0.51 7.13 -5.82
N SER A 75 -0.18 6.61 -4.81
CA SER A 75 -1.22 7.32 -4.06
C SER A 75 -0.62 8.07 -2.87
N THR A 76 -0.51 9.40 -2.99
CA THR A 76 0.09 10.28 -1.96
C THR A 76 -0.90 10.64 -0.87
N PHE A 77 -0.46 10.73 0.38
CA PHE A 77 -1.32 11.22 1.47
C PHE A 77 -1.34 12.75 1.48
N ALA A 78 -2.53 13.35 1.58
CA ALA A 78 -2.67 14.81 1.70
C ALA A 78 -2.07 15.35 3.00
N THR A 79 -2.15 14.55 4.07
CA THR A 79 -1.43 14.74 5.33
C THR A 79 -0.80 13.40 5.69
N PRO A 80 0.53 13.29 5.78
CA PRO A 80 1.19 12.03 6.10
C PRO A 80 0.67 11.41 7.42
N PRO A 81 0.13 10.18 7.43
CA PRO A 81 -0.28 9.51 8.66
C PRO A 81 0.96 9.13 9.48
N ILE A 82 0.84 9.18 10.81
CA ILE A 82 1.89 8.74 11.73
C ILE A 82 1.92 7.22 11.79
N VAL A 83 3.11 6.65 11.67
CA VAL A 83 3.37 5.23 11.81
C VAL A 83 4.13 5.01 13.10
N THR A 84 3.65 4.09 13.93
CA THR A 84 4.29 3.73 15.19
C THR A 84 5.39 2.68 14.96
N PRO A 85 6.45 2.66 15.79
CA PRO A 85 7.52 1.69 15.69
C PRO A 85 7.05 0.25 15.75
N SER A 86 7.69 -0.65 14.98
CA SER A 86 7.56 -2.11 15.07
C SER A 86 6.09 -2.58 15.12
N THR A 87 5.22 -1.90 14.38
CA THR A 87 3.78 -2.10 14.41
C THR A 87 3.34 -2.69 13.07
N GLY A 88 2.43 -3.67 13.13
CA GLY A 88 1.82 -4.25 11.94
C GLY A 88 0.81 -3.29 11.31
N TYR A 89 0.95 -3.05 10.01
CA TYR A 89 0.02 -2.33 9.16
C TYR A 89 -0.31 -3.17 7.94
N ASP A 90 -1.54 -3.09 7.47
CA ASP A 90 -1.86 -3.60 6.15
C ASP A 90 -1.74 -2.44 5.13
N LEU A 91 -0.77 -2.58 4.22
CA LEU A 91 -0.63 -1.67 3.08
C LEU A 91 -1.66 -2.07 2.04
N SER A 92 -2.62 -1.17 1.80
CA SER A 92 -3.83 -1.52 1.09
C SER A 92 -4.10 -0.59 -0.07
N MET A 93 -4.92 -1.06 -1.00
CA MET A 93 -5.49 -0.29 -2.08
C MET A 93 -6.98 -0.59 -2.22
N ILE A 94 -7.70 0.36 -2.78
CA ILE A 94 -9.10 0.20 -3.14
C ILE A 94 -9.35 0.87 -4.49
N GLY A 95 -9.99 0.16 -5.43
CA GLY A 95 -10.28 0.66 -6.77
C GLY A 95 -11.75 1.05 -6.98
N ASN A 96 -11.96 1.99 -7.91
CA ASN A 96 -13.25 2.63 -8.16
C ASN A 96 -14.18 1.86 -9.09
N GLN A 97 -13.70 0.79 -9.73
CA GLN A 97 -14.37 0.27 -10.90
C GLN A 97 -15.45 -0.72 -10.48
N GLY A 98 -16.70 -0.43 -10.82
CA GLY A 98 -17.83 -1.35 -10.68
C GLY A 98 -17.68 -2.58 -11.58
N GLN A 99 -17.85 -3.75 -10.97
CA GLN A 99 -17.97 -5.10 -11.55
C GLN A 99 -16.88 -5.61 -12.52
N THR A 100 -15.83 -4.87 -12.88
CA THR A 100 -14.77 -5.38 -13.76
C THR A 100 -13.37 -5.28 -13.15
N ASN A 101 -12.77 -6.46 -13.03
CA ASN A 101 -11.40 -6.85 -12.69
C ASN A 101 -10.37 -5.72 -12.49
N GLU A 102 -10.19 -5.31 -11.23
CA GLU A 102 -8.94 -4.69 -10.80
C GLU A 102 -7.78 -5.68 -11.04
N SER A 103 -6.68 -5.20 -11.61
CA SER A 103 -5.49 -6.01 -11.87
C SER A 103 -4.33 -5.49 -11.04
N ILE A 104 -3.95 -6.24 -10.02
CA ILE A 104 -2.77 -6.00 -9.19
C ILE A 104 -1.82 -7.19 -9.31
N ALA A 105 -0.53 -6.88 -9.42
CA ALA A 105 0.50 -7.91 -9.39
C ALA A 105 0.71 -8.39 -7.96
N TYR A 106 0.95 -9.68 -7.83
CA TYR A 106 1.28 -10.31 -6.57
C TYR A 106 2.19 -11.52 -6.80
N ASP A 107 2.82 -11.94 -5.71
CA ASP A 107 3.49 -13.22 -5.58
C ASP A 107 2.81 -14.07 -4.49
N ASP A 108 3.27 -15.32 -4.37
CA ASP A 108 2.95 -16.13 -3.20
C ASP A 108 3.80 -15.66 -2.01
N GLY A 109 3.13 -15.45 -0.89
CA GLY A 109 3.72 -15.10 0.39
C GLY A 109 3.39 -16.15 1.45
N ASP A 110 3.62 -15.78 2.71
CA ASP A 110 3.32 -16.61 3.86
C ASP A 110 1.82 -16.68 4.17
N ALA A 111 1.45 -17.56 5.10
CA ALA A 111 0.10 -17.59 5.64
C ALA A 111 -0.31 -16.23 6.21
N ASN A 112 -1.50 -15.75 5.82
CA ASN A 112 -2.07 -14.46 6.23
C ASN A 112 -1.27 -13.22 5.78
N GLN A 113 -0.44 -13.35 4.75
CA GLN A 113 0.31 -12.23 4.19
C GLN A 113 -0.58 -11.23 3.46
N GLY A 114 -1.64 -11.70 2.79
CA GLY A 114 -2.60 -10.88 2.06
C GLY A 114 -3.95 -10.85 2.75
N TYR A 115 -4.76 -9.84 2.43
CA TYR A 115 -6.17 -9.80 2.82
C TYR A 115 -7.02 -9.10 1.77
N TYR A 116 -8.33 -9.32 1.85
CA TYR A 116 -9.32 -8.49 1.18
C TYR A 116 -10.51 -8.23 2.12
N ASP A 117 -11.18 -7.11 1.88
CA ASP A 117 -12.38 -6.64 2.59
C ASP A 117 -13.45 -6.22 1.57
N ASP A 118 -14.56 -6.97 1.51
CA ASP A 118 -15.65 -6.82 0.54
C ASP A 118 -16.74 -5.81 0.96
N THR A 119 -16.70 -5.37 2.21
CA THR A 119 -17.60 -4.34 2.76
C THR A 119 -17.18 -2.90 2.47
N ASN A 120 -16.00 -2.70 1.89
CA ASN A 120 -15.47 -1.38 1.59
C ASN A 120 -15.98 -0.75 0.29
N SER A 121 -15.69 0.54 0.10
CA SER A 121 -15.97 1.20 -1.18
C SER A 121 -14.96 2.31 -1.50
N TYR A 122 -14.59 2.44 -2.77
CA TYR A 122 -13.69 3.52 -3.21
C TYR A 122 -14.21 4.91 -2.88
N ALA A 123 -15.53 5.11 -3.02
CA ALA A 123 -16.17 6.40 -2.79
C ALA A 123 -16.05 6.82 -1.31
N ASN A 124 -16.21 5.86 -0.41
CA ASN A 124 -16.15 6.08 1.03
C ASN A 124 -15.41 4.91 1.70
N PRO A 125 -14.07 4.95 1.75
CA PRO A 125 -13.31 3.94 2.46
C PRO A 125 -13.64 3.96 3.95
N ILE A 126 -13.87 2.79 4.53
CA ILE A 126 -14.19 2.60 5.95
C ILE A 126 -13.22 1.60 6.58
N ASP A 127 -13.19 1.54 7.91
CA ASP A 127 -12.49 0.48 8.62
C ASP A 127 -12.93 -0.90 8.10
N PRO A 128 -12.01 -1.78 7.66
CA PRO A 128 -12.35 -3.13 7.24
C PRO A 128 -13.16 -3.87 8.30
N THR A 129 -14.22 -4.54 7.88
CA THR A 129 -15.07 -5.34 8.77
C THR A 129 -14.95 -6.83 8.50
N ASP A 130 -14.45 -7.18 7.33
CA ASP A 130 -14.18 -8.54 6.91
C ASP A 130 -12.70 -8.67 6.50
N ASP A 131 -11.90 -9.24 7.39
CA ASP A 131 -10.45 -9.39 7.17
C ASP A 131 -10.13 -10.79 6.62
N VAL A 132 -10.48 -11.04 5.35
CA VAL A 132 -10.31 -12.37 4.77
C VAL A 132 -8.87 -12.58 4.33
N ARG A 133 -8.11 -13.25 5.20
CA ARG A 133 -6.68 -13.52 5.02
C ARG A 133 -6.38 -14.59 3.97
N ASN A 134 -5.29 -14.40 3.26
CA ASN A 134 -4.80 -15.31 2.22
C ASN A 134 -3.26 -15.29 2.13
N ILE A 135 -2.70 -16.09 1.21
CA ILE A 135 -1.25 -16.23 1.01
C ILE A 135 -0.68 -15.27 -0.04
N LYS A 136 -1.41 -14.25 -0.48
CA LYS A 136 -0.94 -13.37 -1.58
C LYS A 136 -0.12 -12.21 -1.03
N LYS A 137 1.10 -12.06 -1.52
CA LYS A 137 1.96 -10.90 -1.28
C LYS A 137 1.79 -9.92 -2.43
N LEU A 138 1.00 -8.87 -2.22
CA LEU A 138 0.76 -7.87 -3.25
C LEU A 138 2.05 -7.07 -3.53
N SER A 139 2.23 -6.67 -4.78
CA SER A 139 3.29 -5.74 -5.19
C SER A 139 2.89 -4.32 -4.77
N ILE A 140 3.00 -4.04 -3.47
CA ILE A 140 2.57 -2.80 -2.82
C ILE A 140 3.57 -2.36 -1.75
N TYR A 141 4.08 -1.13 -1.84
CA TYR A 141 5.01 -0.58 -0.84
C TYR A 141 4.55 0.78 -0.34
N CYS A 142 5.16 1.20 0.75
CA CYS A 142 4.98 2.50 1.34
C CYS A 142 6.34 3.20 1.40
N ASP A 143 6.37 4.49 1.08
CA ASP A 143 7.51 5.33 1.43
C ASP A 143 7.28 5.98 2.79
N TYR A 144 8.34 6.05 3.57
CA TYR A 144 8.27 6.36 4.98
C TYR A 144 9.42 7.27 5.41
N ASN A 145 9.08 8.39 6.04
CA ASN A 145 10.04 9.31 6.64
C ASN A 145 10.15 9.05 8.13
N VAL A 146 11.35 8.68 8.59
CA VAL A 146 11.66 8.56 10.01
C VAL A 146 11.73 9.96 10.63
N ALA A 147 11.08 10.15 11.79
CA ALA A 147 11.24 11.38 12.55
C ALA A 147 12.69 11.48 13.06
N ALA A 148 13.32 12.64 12.90
CA ALA A 148 14.64 12.87 13.47
C ALA A 148 14.61 12.57 14.98
N PRO A 149 15.59 11.84 15.53
CA PRO A 149 15.59 11.51 16.95
C PRO A 149 15.53 12.80 17.80
N PRO A 150 14.69 12.84 18.85
CA PRO A 150 14.59 14.00 19.72
C PRO A 150 15.89 14.14 20.53
N GLY A 151 16.84 14.97 20.05
CA GLY A 151 18.06 15.27 20.81
C GLY A 151 19.32 15.67 20.04
N GLY A 152 19.32 15.65 18.71
CA GLY A 152 20.50 16.02 17.91
C GLY A 152 20.69 17.52 17.69
N SER A 153 20.80 18.32 18.76
CA SER A 153 21.22 19.72 18.64
C SER A 153 22.74 19.80 18.58
N GLY A 154 23.34 19.73 17.40
CA GLY A 154 24.74 20.11 17.25
C GLY A 154 25.43 19.55 16.03
N GLY A 155 25.70 20.44 15.07
CA GLY A 155 26.90 20.40 14.24
C GLY A 155 26.89 19.41 13.08
N GLU A 156 27.10 19.95 11.89
CA GLU A 156 27.55 19.25 10.68
C GLU A 156 26.67 18.09 10.21
N GLY A 157 25.74 18.42 9.30
CA GLY A 157 25.60 17.66 8.06
C GLY A 157 25.41 16.16 8.20
N ALA A 158 24.73 15.69 9.26
CA ALA A 158 24.05 14.41 9.21
C ALA A 158 22.95 14.59 8.17
N VAL A 159 23.30 14.34 6.91
CA VAL A 159 22.38 13.76 5.96
C VAL A 159 21.94 12.50 6.68
N ALA A 160 20.89 12.61 7.51
CA ALA A 160 20.05 11.47 7.79
C ALA A 160 19.74 11.01 6.38
N GLU A 161 20.38 9.91 5.98
CA GLU A 161 20.01 9.20 4.78
C GLU A 161 18.49 9.17 4.89
N ILE A 162 17.82 9.99 4.08
CA ILE A 162 16.38 9.91 3.89
C ILE A 162 16.31 8.56 3.23
N GLY A 163 16.31 7.55 4.09
CA GLY A 163 16.37 6.17 3.73
C GLY A 163 15.02 5.99 3.12
N VAL A 164 14.97 6.16 1.80
CA VAL A 164 13.99 5.51 0.96
C VAL A 164 14.25 4.02 1.20
N LYS A 165 13.85 3.52 2.38
CA LYS A 165 13.68 2.11 2.64
C LYS A 165 12.40 1.75 1.91
N SER A 166 12.50 1.77 0.58
CA SER A 166 11.58 1.05 -0.28
C SER A 166 11.81 -0.42 0.07
N LEU A 167 11.00 -0.93 1.00
CA LEU A 167 11.05 -2.32 1.42
C LEU A 167 10.22 -3.21 0.47
N ILE A 168 10.20 -2.86 -0.81
CA ILE A 168 10.04 -3.80 -1.92
C ILE A 168 11.29 -3.65 -2.78
N LEU A 169 12.39 -4.25 -2.31
CA LEU A 169 13.60 -4.43 -3.13
C LEU A 169 13.80 -5.89 -3.58
N ASP A 170 12.94 -6.83 -3.17
CA ASP A 170 13.02 -8.21 -3.67
C ASP A 170 12.34 -8.41 -5.03
N LEU A 171 11.53 -7.46 -5.50
CA LEU A 171 10.82 -7.57 -6.79
C LEU A 171 11.44 -6.74 -7.92
N LEU A 172 12.28 -5.74 -7.61
CA LEU A 172 12.90 -4.86 -8.62
C LEU A 172 14.31 -5.31 -9.05
N LEU A 173 14.91 -6.30 -8.39
CA LEU A 173 16.30 -6.71 -8.65
C LEU A 173 16.48 -8.04 -9.40
N GLU A 174 15.42 -8.83 -9.62
CA GLU A 174 15.56 -10.13 -10.32
C GLU A 174 15.08 -10.15 -11.78
N GLY A 175 14.74 -9.02 -12.41
CA GLY A 175 14.49 -9.00 -13.86
C GLY A 175 13.37 -9.95 -14.33
N VAL A 176 12.39 -10.26 -13.48
CA VAL A 176 11.26 -11.18 -13.79
C VAL A 176 9.96 -10.43 -14.06
N ILE A 177 10.03 -9.32 -14.80
CA ILE A 177 8.85 -8.73 -15.44
C ILE A 177 9.23 -8.36 -16.87
N ASP A 178 9.11 -9.34 -17.77
CA ASP A 178 8.97 -9.14 -19.22
C ASP A 178 7.49 -8.89 -19.57
#